data_AF-A0A1E4RDP6-F1
#
_entry.id   AF-A0A1E4RDP6-F1
#
_cell.length_a   1.000
_cell.length_b   1.000
_cell.length_c   1.000
_cell.angle_alpha   90.00
_cell.angle_beta   90.00
_cell.angle_gamma   90.00
#
_symmetry.space_group_name_H-M   'P 1'
#
loop_
_entity.id
_entity.type
_entity.pdbx_description
1 polymer ?
#
loop_
_entity_poly.entity_id
_entity_poly.type
_entity_poly.pdbx_seq_one_letter_code
_entity_poly.pdbx_strand_id
1 'polypeptide(L)'
;MHETNLVDVKNRLWDGCLNVRVVCSSSESEEIEYLFAGLRNSYIPLYIQSIVKYFSNFIPELGDGLPVWLEYAGVPLKWHLPIGVLYDFLHIPSLIDHDYKLANEWVLVLKYSRVYPSEIIPFYYQSDTQEPDYMRSLKEVVVNQLKQSCFVMNGNSKKIMNLSEENSNDLWTSIVKHNLRVYTGINKKIVPTLNKIQRLPIKILIPGTGIMIQAPIYPKDFVTLKDMLSEHLPKPIKSNYKTYIQGVELNTEIPLIDVWELFKHLDNFLYIIIIIT
;
A
#
# COMPACT_ATOMS: atom_id res chain seq x y z
N MET A 1 6.36 26.20 -15.93
CA MET A 1 4.97 25.68 -16.09
C MET A 1 4.90 24.16 -15.94
N HIS A 2 5.75 23.37 -16.61
CA HIS A 2 5.76 21.90 -16.44
C HIS A 2 6.20 21.41 -15.04
N GLU A 3 7.24 21.98 -14.43
CA GLU A 3 7.68 21.56 -13.07
C GLU A 3 6.63 21.84 -11.99
N THR A 4 5.92 22.97 -12.07
CA THR A 4 4.86 23.33 -11.13
C THR A 4 3.70 22.31 -11.18
N ASN A 5 3.43 21.73 -12.34
CA ASN A 5 2.39 20.73 -12.53
C ASN A 5 2.78 19.37 -11.90
N LEU A 6 4.04 18.95 -12.06
CA LEU A 6 4.52 17.69 -11.45
C LEU A 6 4.55 17.74 -9.92
N VAL A 7 4.85 18.90 -9.34
CA VAL A 7 4.78 19.10 -7.89
C VAL A 7 3.33 19.00 -7.41
N ASP A 8 2.37 19.59 -8.13
CA ASP A 8 0.95 19.49 -7.80
C ASP A 8 0.45 18.04 -7.86
N VAL A 9 0.83 17.29 -8.91
CA VAL A 9 0.52 15.86 -9.02
C VAL A 9 1.07 15.08 -7.82
N LYS A 10 2.34 15.29 -7.46
CA LYS A 10 2.94 14.59 -6.30
C LYS A 10 2.23 14.92 -4.98
N ASN A 11 1.82 16.18 -4.77
CA ASN A 11 1.05 16.57 -3.59
C ASN A 11 -0.32 15.88 -3.57
N ARG A 12 -1.05 15.87 -4.69
CA ARG A 12 -2.35 15.18 -4.79
C ARG A 12 -2.25 13.68 -4.55
N LEU A 13 -1.20 13.04 -5.08
CA LEU A 13 -0.94 11.62 -4.85
C LEU A 13 -0.60 11.36 -3.38
N TRP A 14 0.22 12.22 -2.77
CA TRP A 14 0.58 12.11 -1.36
C TRP A 14 -0.65 12.23 -0.47
N ASP A 15 -1.42 13.30 -0.62
CA ASP A 15 -2.62 13.64 0.17
C ASP A 15 -3.87 12.82 -0.23
N GLY A 16 -3.73 11.90 -1.18
CA GLY A 16 -4.82 11.03 -1.62
C GLY A 16 -5.44 10.28 -0.45
N CYS A 17 -6.76 10.35 -0.32
CA CYS A 17 -7.48 9.87 0.86
C CYS A 17 -8.72 9.05 0.47
N LEU A 18 -9.12 8.15 1.36
CA LEU A 18 -10.27 7.26 1.23
C LEU A 18 -11.14 7.36 2.47
N ASN A 19 -12.45 7.38 2.29
CA ASN A 19 -13.40 7.22 3.39
C ASN A 19 -13.55 5.72 3.68
N VAL A 20 -13.18 5.31 4.90
CA VAL A 20 -13.19 3.92 5.32
C VAL A 20 -14.18 3.75 6.46
N ARG A 21 -15.10 2.80 6.29
CA ARG A 21 -16.06 2.38 7.31
C ARG A 21 -15.64 1.02 7.84
N VAL A 22 -15.34 0.91 9.11
CA VAL A 22 -15.02 -0.35 9.77
C VAL A 22 -16.23 -0.80 10.57
N VAL A 23 -16.73 -2.00 10.32
CA VAL A 23 -17.87 -2.59 11.03
C VAL A 23 -17.45 -3.78 11.86
N CYS A 24 -18.09 -3.98 13.01
CA CYS A 24 -17.94 -5.18 13.82
C CYS A 24 -19.29 -5.55 14.44
N SER A 25 -19.66 -6.83 14.38
CA SER A 25 -20.87 -7.32 15.04
C SER A 25 -20.54 -7.66 16.49
N SER A 26 -21.27 -7.06 17.44
CA SER A 26 -21.20 -7.46 18.84
C SER A 26 -22.05 -8.71 19.11
N SER A 27 -21.82 -9.37 20.24
CA SER A 27 -22.64 -10.49 20.73
C SER A 27 -24.12 -10.11 20.95
N GLU A 28 -24.42 -8.82 21.11
CA GLU A 28 -25.77 -8.27 21.33
C GLU A 28 -26.51 -7.92 20.02
N SER A 29 -25.97 -8.31 18.86
CA SER A 29 -26.56 -8.12 17.51
C SER A 29 -26.66 -6.68 17.00
N GLU A 30 -26.01 -5.72 17.67
CA GLU A 30 -25.84 -4.36 17.12
C GLU A 30 -24.55 -4.29 16.27
N GLU A 31 -24.68 -3.75 15.06
CA GLU A 31 -23.54 -3.45 14.19
C GLU A 31 -22.89 -2.14 14.68
N ILE A 32 -21.66 -2.23 15.16
CA ILE A 32 -20.90 -1.08 15.63
C ILE A 32 -20.00 -0.60 14.49
N GLU A 33 -19.92 0.71 14.31
CA GLU A 33 -19.18 1.32 13.19
C GLU A 33 -18.11 2.30 13.65
N TYR A 34 -16.98 2.29 12.97
CA TYR A 34 -15.90 3.26 13.14
C TYR A 34 -15.52 3.84 11.77
N LEU A 35 -15.61 5.16 11.63
CA LEU A 35 -15.29 5.87 10.41
C LEU A 35 -13.92 6.54 10.53
N PHE A 36 -13.08 6.40 9.50
CA PHE A 36 -11.84 7.16 9.41
C PHE A 36 -11.47 7.51 7.98
N ALA A 37 -10.68 8.58 7.86
CA ALA A 37 -10.04 9.00 6.62
C ALA A 37 -8.69 8.29 6.47
N GLY A 38 -8.63 7.29 5.60
CA GLY A 38 -7.44 6.49 5.32
C GLY A 38 -6.62 7.09 4.18
N LEU A 39 -5.39 7.52 4.45
CA LEU A 39 -4.49 8.05 3.42
C LEU A 39 -4.02 6.91 2.51
N ARG A 40 -4.12 7.06 1.19
CA ARG A 40 -3.72 6.07 0.19
C ARG A 40 -2.26 5.67 0.34
N ASN A 41 -1.39 6.68 0.50
CA ASN A 41 0.02 6.53 0.82
C ASN A 41 0.24 6.45 2.33
N SER A 42 -0.37 5.45 2.97
CA SER A 42 -0.21 5.09 4.38
C SER A 42 -0.52 3.60 4.55
N TYR A 43 -0.53 3.11 5.79
CA TYR A 43 -0.74 1.69 6.10
C TYR A 43 -1.79 1.52 7.20
N ILE A 44 -2.62 0.48 7.09
CA ILE A 44 -3.67 0.15 8.06
C ILE A 44 -3.16 0.07 9.52
N PRO A 45 -1.98 -0.51 9.83
CA PRO A 45 -1.52 -0.61 11.22
C PRO A 45 -1.31 0.73 11.93
N LEU A 46 -1.24 1.87 11.22
CA LEU A 46 -1.20 3.20 11.85
C LEU A 46 -2.55 3.64 12.42
N TYR A 47 -3.65 3.02 11.97
CA TYR A 47 -5.02 3.31 12.42
C TYR A 47 -5.57 2.22 13.34
N ILE A 48 -5.02 1.02 13.27
CA ILE A 48 -5.57 -0.17 13.93
C ILE A 48 -5.63 -0.04 15.46
N GLN A 49 -4.67 0.63 16.11
CA GLN A 49 -4.71 0.85 17.56
C GLN A 49 -5.94 1.68 17.97
N SER A 50 -6.26 2.74 17.22
CA SER A 50 -7.41 3.59 17.48
C SER A 50 -8.72 2.87 17.22
N ILE A 51 -8.76 2.02 16.19
CA ILE A 51 -9.89 1.14 15.86
C ILE A 51 -10.13 0.17 17.02
N VAL A 52 -9.10 -0.58 17.44
CA VAL A 52 -9.17 -1.55 18.53
C VAL A 52 -9.62 -0.89 19.83
N LYS A 53 -9.03 0.25 20.20
CA LYS A 53 -9.41 1.01 21.39
C LYS A 53 -10.87 1.48 21.37
N TYR A 54 -11.41 1.77 20.20
CA TYR A 54 -12.83 2.13 20.06
C TYR A 54 -13.73 0.91 20.27
N PHE A 55 -13.46 -0.18 19.56
CA PHE A 55 -14.27 -1.40 19.63
C PHE A 55 -14.14 -2.13 20.99
N SER A 56 -13.03 -1.96 21.72
CA SER A 56 -12.85 -2.55 23.05
C SER A 56 -13.83 -2.04 24.11
N ASN A 57 -14.50 -0.90 23.87
CA ASN A 57 -15.58 -0.42 24.74
C ASN A 57 -16.84 -1.30 24.65
N PHE A 58 -16.96 -2.10 23.61
CA PHE A 58 -18.11 -2.98 23.34
C PHE A 58 -17.71 -4.47 23.30
N ILE A 59 -16.45 -4.76 22.99
CA ILE A 59 -15.89 -6.12 22.87
C ILE A 59 -14.65 -6.20 23.78
N PRO A 60 -14.82 -6.56 25.07
CA PRO A 60 -13.74 -6.52 26.06
C PRO A 60 -12.51 -7.33 25.67
N GLU A 61 -12.66 -8.44 24.95
CA GLU A 61 -11.56 -9.33 24.55
C GLU A 61 -10.54 -8.61 23.65
N LEU A 62 -10.95 -7.55 22.94
CA LEU A 62 -10.03 -6.73 22.15
C LEU A 62 -9.07 -5.93 23.04
N GLY A 63 -9.50 -5.55 24.24
CA GLY A 63 -8.67 -4.87 25.24
C GLY A 63 -7.59 -5.77 25.84
N ASP A 64 -7.80 -7.09 25.80
CA ASP A 64 -6.85 -8.09 26.32
C ASP A 64 -5.75 -8.46 25.31
N GLY A 65 -5.62 -7.70 24.21
CA GLY A 65 -4.60 -7.92 23.19
C GLY A 65 -4.91 -9.08 22.24
N LEU A 66 -6.18 -9.46 22.09
CA LEU A 66 -6.60 -10.49 21.14
C LEU A 66 -6.19 -10.12 19.71
N PRO A 67 -5.67 -11.07 18.90
CA PRO A 67 -5.35 -10.83 17.50
C PRO A 67 -6.53 -10.30 16.69
N VAL A 68 -6.27 -9.25 15.88
CA VAL A 68 -7.27 -8.59 15.03
C VAL A 68 -6.78 -8.39 13.60
N TRP A 69 -7.70 -8.47 12.64
CA TRP A 69 -7.43 -8.10 11.24
C TRP A 69 -8.69 -7.50 10.60
N LEU A 70 -8.50 -6.88 9.44
CA LEU A 70 -9.60 -6.33 8.65
C LEU A 70 -9.86 -7.22 7.44
N GLU A 71 -11.12 -7.36 7.07
CA GLU A 71 -11.56 -8.07 5.86
C GLU A 71 -12.37 -7.16 4.94
N TYR A 72 -12.24 -7.37 3.64
CA TYR A 72 -13.15 -6.82 2.63
C TYR A 72 -13.78 -7.98 1.88
N ALA A 73 -15.11 -8.05 1.85
CA ALA A 73 -15.86 -9.14 1.19
C ALA A 73 -15.34 -10.56 1.55
N GLY A 74 -14.98 -10.78 2.82
CA GLY A 74 -14.44 -12.04 3.33
C GLY A 74 -12.96 -12.31 3.01
N VAL A 75 -12.26 -11.36 2.39
CA VAL A 75 -10.82 -11.47 2.09
C VAL A 75 -10.01 -10.68 3.13
N PRO A 76 -9.10 -11.34 3.88
CA PRO A 76 -8.20 -10.66 4.82
C PRO A 76 -7.27 -9.66 4.14
N LEU A 77 -7.21 -8.43 4.68
CA LEU A 77 -6.36 -7.36 4.17
C LEU A 77 -4.90 -7.61 4.53
N LYS A 78 -4.04 -7.66 3.50
CA LYS A 78 -2.58 -7.70 3.65
C LYS A 78 -2.05 -6.36 4.15
N TRP A 79 -2.06 -6.14 5.46
CA TRP A 79 -1.77 -4.86 6.12
C TRP A 79 -0.39 -4.26 5.80
N HIS A 80 0.55 -5.06 5.28
CA HIS A 80 1.87 -4.60 4.85
C HIS A 80 1.86 -3.85 3.51
N LEU A 81 0.74 -3.86 2.79
CA LEU A 81 0.54 -3.08 1.58
C LEU A 81 -0.06 -1.70 1.90
N PRO A 82 0.24 -0.67 1.11
CA PRO A 82 -0.38 0.64 1.29
C PRO A 82 -1.91 0.57 1.18
N ILE A 83 -2.62 1.42 1.93
CA ILE A 83 -4.09 1.47 1.97
C ILE A 83 -4.67 1.64 0.56
N GLY A 84 -4.08 2.54 -0.24
CA GLY A 84 -4.52 2.78 -1.62
C GLY A 84 -4.39 1.55 -2.50
N VAL A 85 -3.32 0.76 -2.33
CA VAL A 85 -3.11 -0.48 -3.08
C VAL A 85 -4.16 -1.53 -2.69
N LEU A 86 -4.48 -1.66 -1.40
CA LEU A 86 -5.52 -2.57 -0.93
C LEU A 86 -6.89 -2.19 -1.49
N TYR A 87 -7.23 -0.90 -1.48
CA TYR A 87 -8.46 -0.39 -2.07
C TYR A 87 -8.54 -0.65 -3.58
N ASP A 88 -7.49 -0.31 -4.31
CA ASP A 88 -7.45 -0.49 -5.77
C ASP A 88 -7.52 -1.96 -6.16
N PHE A 89 -6.89 -2.84 -5.38
CA PHE A 89 -6.86 -4.28 -5.64
C PHE A 89 -8.16 -5.00 -5.28
N LEU A 90 -8.83 -4.61 -4.18
CA LEU A 90 -10.00 -5.33 -3.66
C LEU A 90 -11.33 -4.68 -4.04
N HIS A 91 -11.40 -3.34 -4.03
CA HIS A 91 -12.66 -2.61 -4.13
C HIS A 91 -12.94 -2.08 -5.53
N ILE A 92 -11.97 -1.47 -6.23
CA ILE A 92 -12.19 -0.96 -7.59
C ILE A 92 -12.78 -2.01 -8.56
N PRO A 93 -12.33 -3.27 -8.59
CA PRO A 93 -12.94 -4.29 -9.46
C PRO A 93 -14.45 -4.42 -9.23
N SER A 94 -14.89 -4.43 -7.97
CA SER A 94 -16.32 -4.51 -7.63
C SER A 94 -17.13 -3.26 -8.02
N LEU A 95 -16.49 -2.11 -8.23
CA LEU A 95 -17.13 -0.89 -8.74
C LEU A 95 -17.34 -0.92 -10.26
N ILE A 96 -16.51 -1.69 -10.97
CA ILE A 96 -16.60 -1.80 -12.43
C ILE A 96 -17.68 -2.81 -12.82
N ASP A 97 -17.86 -3.87 -12.02
CA ASP A 97 -18.84 -4.94 -12.27
C ASP A 97 -20.28 -4.56 -11.83
N HIS A 98 -20.45 -3.62 -10.90
CA HIS A 98 -21.75 -3.24 -10.36
C HIS A 98 -22.14 -1.80 -10.71
N ASP A 99 -23.38 -1.62 -11.19
CA ASP A 99 -23.95 -0.34 -11.61
C ASP A 99 -23.80 0.72 -10.49
N TYR A 100 -23.10 1.81 -10.83
CA TYR A 100 -22.35 2.82 -10.03
C TYR A 100 -23.00 3.49 -8.79
N LYS A 101 -24.15 3.03 -8.27
CA LYS A 101 -25.00 3.80 -7.35
C LYS A 101 -24.86 3.51 -5.85
N LEU A 102 -24.08 2.51 -5.41
CA LEU A 102 -24.06 2.10 -3.99
C LEU A 102 -22.70 2.06 -3.28
N ALA A 103 -21.56 2.32 -3.94
CA ALA A 103 -20.26 1.92 -3.38
C ALA A 103 -19.18 3.01 -3.38
N ASN A 104 -19.48 4.19 -2.81
CA ASN A 104 -18.42 5.16 -2.47
C ASN A 104 -17.78 4.92 -1.10
N GLU A 105 -18.31 3.98 -0.32
CA GLU A 105 -17.80 3.65 1.00
C GLU A 105 -17.02 2.34 0.95
N TRP A 106 -15.75 2.39 1.33
CA TRP A 106 -14.96 1.18 1.51
C TRP A 106 -15.28 0.59 2.89
N VAL A 107 -16.14 -0.42 2.89
CA VAL A 107 -16.59 -1.09 4.12
C VAL A 107 -15.68 -2.26 4.43
N LEU A 108 -15.01 -2.19 5.58
CA LEU A 108 -14.14 -3.23 6.11
C LEU A 108 -14.78 -3.86 7.33
N VAL A 109 -14.60 -5.15 7.51
CA VAL A 109 -15.08 -5.89 8.69
C VAL A 109 -13.91 -6.12 9.63
N LEU A 110 -14.02 -5.67 10.88
CA LEU A 110 -13.08 -6.01 11.95
C LEU A 110 -13.34 -7.45 12.38
N LYS A 111 -12.31 -8.29 12.23
CA LYS A 111 -12.30 -9.67 12.69
C LYS A 111 -11.30 -9.82 13.83
N TYR A 112 -11.61 -10.74 14.72
CA TYR A 112 -10.77 -11.08 15.85
C TYR A 112 -10.88 -12.58 16.15
N SER A 113 -9.76 -13.19 16.51
CA SER A 113 -9.66 -14.61 16.85
C SER A 113 -8.36 -14.88 17.59
N ARG A 114 -8.19 -16.06 18.15
CA ARG A 114 -6.93 -16.47 18.79
C ARG A 114 -5.79 -16.68 17.80
N VAL A 115 -6.12 -16.89 16.52
CA VAL A 115 -5.15 -17.21 15.46
C VAL A 115 -5.46 -16.35 14.24
N TYR A 116 -4.42 -15.74 13.67
CA TYR A 116 -4.52 -15.01 12.41
C TYR A 116 -4.80 -15.97 11.24
N PRO A 117 -5.53 -15.52 10.19
CA PRO A 117 -5.58 -16.23 8.92
C PRO A 117 -4.18 -16.45 8.35
N SER A 118 -3.99 -17.53 7.60
CA SER A 118 -2.69 -17.90 7.02
C SER A 118 -2.10 -16.86 6.06
N GLU A 119 -2.97 -16.02 5.48
CA GLU A 119 -2.67 -14.97 4.53
C GLU A 119 -2.16 -13.69 5.20
N ILE A 120 -2.37 -13.57 6.52
CA ILE A 120 -2.00 -12.40 7.31
C ILE A 120 -0.67 -12.65 8.01
N ILE A 121 0.25 -11.69 7.86
CA ILE A 121 1.48 -11.67 8.66
C ILE A 121 1.08 -11.33 10.10
N PRO A 122 1.35 -12.18 11.10
CA PRO A 122 1.05 -11.85 12.49
C PRO A 122 1.81 -10.60 12.97
N PHE A 123 1.19 -9.83 13.87
CA PHE A 123 1.91 -8.79 14.62
C PHE A 123 2.72 -9.46 15.73
N TYR A 124 4.02 -9.66 15.50
CA TYR A 124 4.89 -10.44 16.38
C TYR A 124 5.40 -9.66 17.61
N TYR A 125 5.40 -8.33 17.54
CA TYR A 125 5.87 -7.50 18.64
C TYR A 125 4.74 -7.22 19.62
N GLN A 126 5.09 -7.18 20.90
CA GLN A 126 4.20 -6.79 21.98
C GLN A 126 4.78 -5.58 22.71
N SER A 127 3.90 -4.75 23.25
CA SER A 127 4.22 -3.68 24.17
C SER A 127 4.56 -4.23 25.57
N ASP A 128 4.97 -3.35 26.48
CA ASP A 128 5.16 -3.70 27.89
C ASP A 128 3.86 -4.16 28.57
N THR A 129 2.69 -3.81 28.01
CA THR A 129 1.36 -4.23 28.47
C THR A 129 0.86 -5.53 27.83
N GLN A 130 1.73 -6.24 27.08
CA GLN A 130 1.41 -7.46 26.31
C GLN A 130 0.42 -7.26 25.14
N GLU A 131 0.02 -6.02 24.86
CA GLU A 131 -0.76 -5.66 23.68
C GLU A 131 0.09 -5.74 22.40
N PRO A 132 -0.48 -6.05 21.23
CA PRO A 132 0.26 -6.03 19.97
C PRO A 132 0.86 -4.64 19.65
N ASP A 133 2.16 -4.57 19.38
CA ASP A 133 2.84 -3.37 18.88
C ASP A 133 2.78 -3.34 17.35
N TYR A 134 1.67 -2.81 16.85
CA TYR A 134 1.41 -2.63 15.42
C TYR A 134 2.44 -1.74 14.74
N MET A 135 2.91 -0.70 15.44
CA MET A 135 3.80 0.31 14.87
C MET A 135 5.21 -0.24 14.66
N ARG A 136 5.74 -1.01 15.62
CA ARG A 136 7.04 -1.68 15.48
C ARG A 136 7.01 -2.75 14.40
N SER A 137 5.95 -3.55 14.35
CA SER A 137 5.75 -4.55 13.31
C SER A 137 5.72 -3.91 11.91
N LEU A 138 4.97 -2.82 11.75
CA LEU A 138 4.91 -2.07 10.50
C LEU A 138 6.27 -1.47 10.13
N LYS A 139 6.98 -0.87 11.10
CA LYS A 139 8.31 -0.28 10.87
C LYS A 139 9.28 -1.29 10.27
N GLU A 140 9.35 -2.49 10.84
CA GLU A 140 10.22 -3.54 10.31
C GLU A 140 9.87 -3.89 8.86
N VAL A 141 8.60 -4.14 8.58
CA VAL A 141 8.14 -4.53 7.24
C VAL A 141 8.41 -3.43 6.21
N VAL A 142 8.11 -2.17 6.53
CA VAL A 142 8.36 -1.03 5.64
C VAL A 142 9.86 -0.84 5.39
N VAL A 143 10.70 -0.94 6.43
CA VAL A 143 12.16 -0.87 6.27
C VAL A 143 12.68 -2.02 5.40
N ASN A 144 12.13 -3.22 5.54
CA ASN A 144 12.51 -4.35 4.70
C ASN A 144 12.09 -4.13 3.23
N GLN A 145 10.90 -3.58 2.97
CA GLN A 145 10.49 -3.21 1.61
C GLN A 145 11.40 -2.12 1.02
N LEU A 146 11.76 -1.09 1.80
CA LEU A 146 12.69 -0.05 1.37
C LEU A 146 14.11 -0.60 1.08
N LYS A 147 14.56 -1.60 1.84
CA LYS A 147 15.83 -2.31 1.55
C LYS A 147 15.76 -3.08 0.24
N GLN A 148 14.64 -3.75 -0.02
CA GLN A 148 14.41 -4.47 -1.27
C GLN A 148 14.36 -3.52 -2.46
N SER A 149 13.57 -2.45 -2.39
CA SER A 149 13.51 -1.47 -3.48
C SER A 149 14.86 -0.77 -3.69
N CYS A 150 15.60 -0.47 -2.61
CA CYS A 150 16.98 0.02 -2.72
C CYS A 150 17.88 -0.97 -3.47
N PHE A 151 17.79 -2.27 -3.18
CA PHE A 151 18.54 -3.30 -3.87
C PHE A 151 18.19 -3.38 -5.36
N VAL A 152 16.89 -3.32 -5.69
CA VAL A 152 16.44 -3.35 -7.09
C VAL A 152 16.98 -2.15 -7.86
N MET A 153 16.89 -0.94 -7.31
CA MET A 153 17.35 0.30 -7.96
C MET A 153 18.86 0.41 -8.08
N ASN A 154 19.62 0.02 -7.03
CA ASN A 154 21.07 0.29 -6.92
C ASN A 154 21.96 -0.96 -7.09
N GLY A 155 21.37 -2.16 -7.14
CA GLY A 155 22.08 -3.44 -7.12
C GLY A 155 22.55 -3.89 -5.73
N ASN A 156 22.33 -3.08 -4.69
CA ASN A 156 22.61 -3.39 -3.29
C ASN A 156 21.80 -2.48 -2.34
N SER A 157 21.74 -2.82 -1.06
CA SER A 157 21.02 -2.04 -0.04
C SER A 157 21.91 -1.05 0.74
N LYS A 158 23.14 -0.76 0.29
CA LYS A 158 24.11 0.04 1.07
C LYS A 158 23.60 1.46 1.34
N LYS A 159 22.91 2.10 0.40
CA LYS A 159 22.44 3.49 0.58
C LYS A 159 21.48 3.65 1.75
N ILE A 160 20.54 2.71 1.92
CA ILE A 160 19.63 2.73 3.06
C ILE A 160 20.30 2.24 4.36
N MET A 161 21.19 1.24 4.27
CA MET A 161 21.91 0.72 5.43
C MET A 161 22.92 1.71 6.02
N ASN A 162 23.45 2.61 5.19
CA ASN A 162 24.42 3.63 5.58
C ASN A 162 23.76 4.99 5.93
N LEU A 163 22.42 5.06 6.01
CA LEU A 163 21.78 6.24 6.57
C LEU A 163 22.19 6.39 8.04
N SER A 164 22.37 7.64 8.49
CA SER A 164 22.53 7.89 9.92
C SER A 164 21.26 7.46 10.68
N GLU A 165 21.41 7.22 11.98
CA GLU A 165 20.29 6.89 12.86
C GLU A 165 19.20 7.99 12.81
N GLU A 166 19.60 9.26 12.84
CA GLU A 166 18.72 10.42 12.66
C GLU A 166 17.93 10.33 11.35
N ASN A 167 18.60 10.15 10.20
CA ASN A 167 17.91 10.04 8.91
C ASN A 167 16.97 8.81 8.85
N SER A 168 17.33 7.72 9.50
CA SER A 168 16.50 6.51 9.55
C SER A 168 15.23 6.74 10.37
N ASN A 169 15.37 7.43 11.51
CA ASN A 169 14.25 7.80 12.37
C ASN A 169 13.36 8.86 11.73
N ASP A 170 13.94 9.85 11.06
CA ASP A 170 13.18 10.88 10.34
C ASP A 170 12.45 10.30 9.13
N LEU A 171 13.05 9.35 8.41
CA LEU A 171 12.38 8.64 7.32
C LEU A 171 11.12 7.94 7.83
N TRP A 172 11.24 7.16 8.91
CA TRP A 172 10.11 6.50 9.53
C TRP A 172 9.06 7.50 10.04
N THR A 173 9.49 8.52 10.78
CA THR A 173 8.61 9.54 11.35
C THR A 173 7.87 10.32 10.25
N SER A 174 8.53 10.58 9.12
CA SER A 174 7.91 11.25 7.97
C SER A 174 6.82 10.41 7.31
N ILE A 175 6.95 9.08 7.32
CA ILE A 175 5.89 8.17 6.85
C ILE A 175 4.71 8.21 7.82
N VAL A 176 4.97 8.04 9.12
CA VAL A 176 3.91 8.03 10.15
C VAL A 176 3.16 9.36 10.21
N LYS A 177 3.87 10.49 10.16
CA LYS A 177 3.29 11.84 10.22
C LYS A 177 2.87 12.37 8.85
N HIS A 178 2.96 11.56 7.80
CA HIS A 178 2.60 11.93 6.44
C HIS A 178 3.28 13.23 5.94
N ASN A 179 4.57 13.40 6.25
CA ASN A 179 5.35 14.59 5.88
C ASN A 179 6.15 14.37 4.59
N LEU A 180 5.57 14.80 3.46
CA LEU A 180 6.17 14.64 2.13
C LEU A 180 7.56 15.29 2.00
N ARG A 181 7.76 16.47 2.61
CA ARG A 181 9.00 17.25 2.46
C ARG A 181 10.19 16.53 3.10
N VAL A 182 10.02 16.06 4.34
CA VAL A 182 11.06 15.32 5.07
C VAL A 182 11.30 13.97 4.39
N TYR A 183 10.23 13.24 4.06
CA TYR A 183 10.32 11.97 3.33
C TYR A 183 11.12 12.12 2.04
N THR A 184 10.76 13.09 1.19
CA THR A 184 11.42 13.32 -0.10
C THR A 184 12.89 13.71 0.08
N GLY A 185 13.21 14.53 1.10
CA GLY A 185 14.58 14.93 1.39
C GLY A 185 15.49 13.76 1.72
N ILE A 186 15.00 12.78 2.47
CA ILE A 186 15.77 11.59 2.86
C ILE A 186 15.74 10.53 1.76
N ASN A 187 14.58 10.30 1.14
CA ASN A 187 14.41 9.28 0.10
C ASN A 187 15.27 9.56 -1.14
N LYS A 188 15.54 10.84 -1.46
CA LYS A 188 16.52 11.24 -2.50
C LYS A 188 17.94 10.74 -2.24
N LYS A 189 18.32 10.42 -1.00
CA LYS A 189 19.62 9.81 -0.67
C LYS A 189 19.66 8.32 -1.02
N ILE A 190 18.50 7.66 -1.04
CA ILE A 190 18.34 6.22 -1.32
C ILE A 190 18.15 5.98 -2.82
N VAL A 191 17.25 6.74 -3.44
CA VAL A 191 16.91 6.65 -4.86
C VAL A 191 18.07 7.21 -5.70
N PRO A 192 18.65 6.45 -6.65
CA PRO A 192 19.65 6.98 -7.57
C PRO A 192 19.01 7.95 -8.57
N THR A 193 19.83 8.80 -9.21
CA THR A 193 19.39 9.57 -10.38
C THR A 193 18.79 8.65 -11.43
N LEU A 194 17.75 9.09 -12.15
CA LEU A 194 16.97 8.27 -13.10
C LEU A 194 17.85 7.53 -14.12
N ASN A 195 18.89 8.17 -14.64
CA ASN A 195 19.84 7.58 -15.59
C ASN A 195 20.78 6.50 -15.00
N LYS A 196 20.83 6.37 -13.67
CA LYS A 196 21.65 5.40 -12.92
C LYS A 196 20.82 4.31 -12.26
N ILE A 197 19.49 4.32 -12.42
CA ILE A 197 18.62 3.23 -11.95
C ILE A 197 18.99 1.97 -12.73
N GLN A 198 19.29 0.89 -12.02
CA GLN A 198 19.52 -0.42 -12.63
C GLN A 198 18.21 -1.07 -13.06
N ARG A 199 17.28 -1.23 -12.10
CA ARG A 199 15.97 -1.84 -12.31
C ARG A 199 14.90 -1.06 -11.56
N LEU A 200 13.66 -1.11 -12.07
CA LEU A 200 12.50 -0.47 -11.45
C LEU A 200 11.83 -1.45 -10.46
N PRO A 201 11.66 -1.07 -9.19
CA PRO A 201 10.82 -1.82 -8.25
C PRO A 201 9.34 -1.69 -8.66
N ILE A 202 8.81 -2.73 -9.28
CA ILE A 202 7.43 -2.79 -9.76
C ILE A 202 6.79 -4.11 -9.31
N LYS A 203 5.52 -4.04 -8.89
CA LYS A 203 4.68 -5.19 -8.57
C LYS A 203 3.38 -5.06 -9.35
N ILE A 204 3.07 -6.06 -10.16
CA ILE A 204 1.80 -6.13 -10.91
C ILE A 204 0.87 -7.07 -10.16
N LEU A 205 -0.33 -6.59 -9.84
CA LEU A 205 -1.34 -7.31 -9.08
C LEU A 205 -2.57 -7.51 -9.97
N ILE A 206 -3.06 -8.74 -10.04
CA ILE A 206 -4.25 -9.10 -10.82
C ILE A 206 -5.33 -9.59 -9.84
N PRO A 207 -6.38 -8.80 -9.57
CA PRO A 207 -7.47 -9.20 -8.69
C PRO A 207 -8.08 -10.55 -9.08
N GLY A 208 -8.52 -11.33 -8.10
CA GLY A 208 -9.15 -12.64 -8.32
C GLY A 208 -8.22 -13.80 -8.68
N THR A 209 -6.94 -13.57 -9.01
CA THR A 209 -6.03 -14.64 -9.46
C THR A 209 -4.96 -15.04 -8.43
N GLY A 210 -4.80 -14.26 -7.35
CA GLY A 210 -3.70 -14.42 -6.40
C GLY A 210 -2.31 -14.13 -6.98
N ILE A 211 -2.23 -13.78 -8.27
CA ILE A 211 -0.98 -13.55 -9.00
C ILE A 211 -0.42 -12.18 -8.62
N MET A 212 0.82 -12.19 -8.15
CA MET A 212 1.67 -11.00 -8.03
C MET A 212 2.92 -11.21 -8.88
N ILE A 213 3.07 -10.43 -9.94
CA ILE A 213 4.23 -10.49 -10.83
C ILE A 213 5.27 -9.49 -10.34
N GLN A 214 6.47 -9.99 -10.08
CA GLN A 214 7.64 -9.18 -9.78
C GLN A 214 8.78 -9.65 -10.67
N ALA A 215 9.15 -8.82 -11.65
CA ALA A 215 10.15 -9.14 -12.66
C ALA A 215 11.28 -8.10 -12.65
N PRO A 216 12.49 -8.46 -13.12
CA PRO A 216 13.57 -7.49 -13.30
C PRO A 216 13.25 -6.58 -14.48
N ILE A 217 12.77 -5.37 -14.19
CA ILE A 217 12.40 -4.40 -15.23
C ILE A 217 13.50 -3.35 -15.37
N TYR A 218 14.20 -3.36 -16.50
CA TYR A 218 15.24 -2.39 -16.81
C TYR A 218 14.62 -1.18 -17.51
N PRO A 219 14.84 0.06 -17.02
CA PRO A 219 14.22 1.25 -17.62
C PRO A 219 14.54 1.48 -19.10
N LYS A 220 15.64 0.91 -19.60
CA LYS A 220 16.08 1.08 -20.99
C LYS A 220 15.41 0.12 -21.96
N ASP A 221 14.87 -0.98 -21.45
CA ASP A 221 14.29 -2.05 -22.27
C ASP A 221 12.86 -1.71 -22.66
N PHE A 222 12.22 -0.79 -21.94
CA PHE A 222 10.82 -0.40 -22.13
C PHE A 222 10.70 1.11 -22.26
N VAL A 223 10.17 1.56 -23.39
CA VAL A 223 9.89 2.99 -23.60
C VAL A 223 8.64 3.36 -22.82
N THR A 224 7.56 2.59 -22.97
CA THR A 224 6.26 2.87 -22.37
C THR A 224 5.83 1.85 -21.32
N LEU A 225 4.84 2.21 -20.51
CA LEU A 225 4.19 1.28 -19.60
C LEU A 225 3.56 0.09 -20.35
N LYS A 226 3.01 0.32 -21.54
CA LYS A 226 2.40 -0.71 -22.40
C LYS A 226 3.40 -1.77 -22.84
N ASP A 227 4.62 -1.37 -23.21
CA ASP A 227 5.66 -2.30 -23.65
C ASP A 227 5.99 -3.30 -22.54
N MET A 228 6.18 -2.77 -21.32
CA MET A 228 6.47 -3.57 -20.13
C MET A 228 5.33 -4.53 -19.77
N LEU A 229 4.09 -4.04 -19.78
CA LEU A 229 2.91 -4.87 -19.51
C LEU A 229 2.74 -5.96 -20.58
N SER A 230 2.96 -5.63 -21.85
CA SER A 230 2.85 -6.58 -22.95
C SER A 230 3.87 -7.71 -22.86
N GLU A 231 5.04 -7.48 -22.27
CA GLU A 231 6.03 -8.52 -22.02
C GLU A 231 5.66 -9.40 -20.82
N HIS A 232 5.35 -8.78 -19.68
CA HIS A 232 5.23 -9.48 -18.40
C HIS A 232 3.84 -10.02 -18.05
N LEU A 233 2.77 -9.55 -18.71
CA LEU A 233 1.43 -10.08 -18.45
C LEU A 233 1.27 -11.50 -19.02
N PRO A 234 0.53 -12.39 -18.34
CA PRO A 234 0.16 -13.68 -18.91
C PRO A 234 -0.62 -13.51 -20.22
N LYS A 235 -0.34 -14.35 -21.22
CA LYS A 235 -1.05 -14.35 -22.53
C LYS A 235 -2.58 -14.17 -22.45
N PRO A 236 -3.33 -14.85 -21.56
CA PRO A 236 -4.78 -14.70 -21.51
C PRO A 236 -5.28 -13.29 -21.10
N ILE A 237 -4.42 -12.46 -20.51
CA ILE A 237 -4.79 -11.13 -19.97
C ILE A 237 -4.42 -10.00 -20.95
N LYS A 238 -3.65 -10.29 -22.01
CA LYS A 238 -3.07 -9.26 -22.89
C LYS A 238 -4.09 -8.53 -23.78
N SER A 239 -5.33 -9.01 -23.90
CA SER A 239 -6.28 -8.50 -24.90
C SER A 239 -7.26 -7.44 -24.37
N ASN A 240 -7.64 -7.47 -23.10
CA ASN A 240 -8.61 -6.51 -22.55
C ASN A 240 -8.39 -6.32 -21.04
N TYR A 241 -7.79 -5.19 -20.68
CA TYR A 241 -7.54 -4.86 -19.28
C TYR A 241 -7.50 -3.34 -19.08
N LYS A 242 -7.86 -2.92 -17.87
CA LYS A 242 -7.65 -1.57 -17.36
C LYS A 242 -6.48 -1.54 -16.39
N THR A 243 -5.73 -0.44 -16.43
CA THR A 243 -4.54 -0.25 -15.60
C THR A 243 -4.80 0.82 -14.55
N TYR A 244 -4.80 0.44 -13.28
CA TYR A 244 -4.96 1.36 -12.16
C TYR A 244 -3.67 1.51 -11.36
N ILE A 245 -3.30 2.75 -11.07
CA ILE A 245 -2.18 3.11 -10.18
C ILE A 245 -2.63 4.29 -9.32
N GLN A 246 -2.49 4.18 -8.00
CA GLN A 246 -2.90 5.22 -7.05
C GLN A 246 -4.38 5.65 -7.21
N GLY A 247 -5.26 4.71 -7.54
CA GLY A 247 -6.70 4.92 -7.71
C GLY A 247 -7.11 5.55 -9.03
N VAL A 248 -6.19 5.77 -9.97
CA VAL A 248 -6.47 6.40 -11.27
C VAL A 248 -6.25 5.39 -12.39
N GLU A 249 -7.18 5.35 -13.34
CA GLU A 249 -6.99 4.62 -14.60
C GLU A 249 -5.95 5.38 -15.45
N LEU A 250 -4.79 4.77 -15.69
CA LEU A 250 -3.73 5.38 -16.48
C LEU A 250 -3.76 4.91 -17.94
N ASN A 251 -3.47 5.86 -18.84
CA ASN A 251 -3.05 5.54 -20.18
C ASN A 251 -1.68 4.86 -20.16
N THR A 252 -1.55 3.72 -20.84
CA THR A 252 -0.33 2.91 -20.89
C THR A 252 0.75 3.42 -21.86
N GLU A 253 0.46 4.44 -22.68
CA GLU A 253 1.42 5.02 -23.64
C GLU A 253 2.44 5.99 -22.99
N ILE A 254 2.38 6.18 -21.66
CA ILE A 254 3.26 7.07 -20.90
C ILE A 254 4.64 6.42 -20.69
N PRO A 255 5.75 7.18 -20.70
CA PRO A 255 7.07 6.64 -20.40
C PRO A 255 7.13 5.94 -19.04
N LEU A 256 7.62 4.70 -19.01
CA LEU A 256 7.61 3.86 -17.81
C LEU A 256 8.36 4.49 -16.64
N ILE A 257 9.51 5.11 -16.92
CA ILE A 257 10.35 5.74 -15.89
C ILE A 257 9.65 6.93 -15.22
N ASP A 258 8.85 7.68 -15.98
CA ASP A 258 8.09 8.83 -15.47
C ASP A 258 6.92 8.35 -14.61
N VAL A 259 6.23 7.28 -15.04
CA VAL A 259 5.19 6.62 -14.24
C VAL A 259 5.76 6.16 -12.90
N TRP A 260 6.92 5.48 -12.91
CA TRP A 260 7.55 5.03 -11.68
C TRP A 260 7.97 6.20 -10.78
N GLU A 261 8.60 7.25 -11.33
CA GLU A 261 9.08 8.39 -10.53
C GLU A 261 7.94 9.22 -9.91
N LEU A 262 6.78 9.27 -10.57
CA LEU A 262 5.61 10.02 -10.09
C LEU A 262 4.70 9.20 -9.17
N PHE A 263 4.45 7.93 -9.48
CA PHE A 263 3.40 7.14 -8.84
C PHE A 263 3.89 6.06 -7.87
N LYS A 264 5.21 5.87 -7.71
CA LYS A 264 5.75 4.95 -6.69
C LYS A 264 5.26 5.33 -5.29
N HIS A 265 5.06 4.31 -4.47
CA HIS A 265 4.57 4.47 -3.10
C HIS A 265 5.74 4.73 -2.14
N LEU A 266 5.41 4.87 -0.85
CA LEU A 266 6.36 5.17 0.23
C LEU A 266 7.55 4.21 0.32
N ASP A 267 7.36 2.96 -0.11
CA ASP A 267 8.36 1.89 -0.13
C ASP A 267 9.22 1.87 -1.42
N ASN A 268 9.04 2.86 -2.29
CA ASN A 268 9.61 2.97 -3.64
C ASN A 268 9.19 1.88 -4.64
N PHE A 269 8.17 1.08 -4.32
CA PHE A 269 7.53 0.20 -5.30
C PHE A 269 6.42 0.94 -6.06
N LEU A 270 6.35 0.68 -7.36
CA LEU A 270 5.18 1.00 -8.17
C LEU A 270 4.26 -0.22 -8.16
N TYR A 271 3.08 -0.06 -7.58
CA TYR A 271 2.03 -1.08 -7.59
C TYR A 271 1.10 -0.80 -8.77
N ILE A 272 0.94 -1.78 -9.65
CA ILE A 272 0.10 -1.68 -10.84
C ILE A 272 -1.02 -2.70 -10.69
N ILE A 273 -2.26 -2.23 -10.64
CA ILE A 273 -3.44 -3.10 -10.58
C ILE A 273 -3.99 -3.29 -11.99
N ILE A 274 -4.12 -4.55 -12.41
CA ILE A 274 -4.62 -4.92 -13.72
C ILE A 274 -5.99 -5.56 -13.56
N ILE A 275 -7.03 -4.84 -13.97
CA ILE A 275 -8.41 -5.30 -13.90
C ILE A 275 -8.79 -5.83 -15.28
N ILE A 276 -9.11 -7.11 -15.36
CA ILE A 276 -9.55 -7.77 -16.59
C ILE A 276 -10.97 -7.32 -16.90
N THR A 277 -11.24 -6.96 -18.15
CA THR A 277 -12.55 -6.50 -18.63
C THR A 277 -13.09 -7.38 -19.74
#